data_AF-A0A7J7Q9A7-F1
#
_entry.id   AF-A0A7J7Q9A7-F1
#
_cell.length_a   1.000
_cell.length_b   1.000
_cell.length_c   1.000
_cell.angle_alpha   90.00
_cell.angle_beta   90.00
_cell.angle_gamma   90.00
#
_symmetry.space_group_name_H-M   'P 1'
#
loop_
_entity.id
_entity.type
_entity.pdbx_description
1 polymer ?
#
loop_
_entity_poly.entity_id
_entity_poly.type
_entity_poly.pdbx_seq_one_letter_code
_entity_poly.pdbx_strand_id
1 'polypeptide(L)'
;MSSRSRVLSLYRTILRTGRSWQGPQEEREYIRQEARAVFRQHKHLASPAEIEAKLVEGRDRLDIAVHYRIPYPRMQHAPQFKRREYQDVPIIK
;
A
#
# COMPACT_ATOMS: atom_id res chain seq x y z
N MET A 1 -14.99 17.25 -13.73
CA MET A 1 -13.57 16.83 -13.92
C MET A 1 -13.55 15.48 -14.63
N SER A 2 -12.68 15.27 -15.62
CA SER A 2 -12.52 13.97 -16.31
C SER A 2 -11.82 12.92 -15.42
N SER A 3 -12.11 11.63 -15.61
CA SER A 3 -11.40 10.52 -14.93
C SER A 3 -9.88 10.62 -15.12
N ARG A 4 -9.40 11.06 -16.29
CA ARG A 4 -7.97 11.28 -16.54
C ARG A 4 -7.35 12.28 -15.56
N SER A 5 -8.02 13.41 -15.30
CA SER A 5 -7.45 14.43 -14.41
C SER A 5 -7.42 13.96 -12.96
N ARG A 6 -8.44 13.19 -12.53
CA ARG A 6 -8.50 12.57 -11.20
C ARG A 6 -7.42 11.50 -11.00
N VAL A 7 -7.17 10.66 -12.00
CA VAL A 7 -6.07 9.66 -12.01
C VAL A 7 -4.72 10.36 -11.89
N LEU A 8 -4.46 11.36 -12.73
CA LEU A 8 -3.19 12.10 -12.68
C LEU A 8 -3.01 12.89 -11.38
N SER A 9 -4.09 13.40 -10.80
CA SER A 9 -4.05 14.10 -9.50
C SER A 9 -3.65 13.14 -8.37
N LEU A 10 -4.27 11.95 -8.32
CA LEU A 10 -3.92 10.92 -7.34
C LEU A 10 -2.46 10.48 -7.52
N TYR A 11 -2.04 10.17 -8.74
CA TYR A 11 -0.66 9.76 -9.04
C TYR A 11 0.38 10.79 -8.56
N ARG A 12 0.18 12.07 -8.89
CA ARG A 12 1.08 13.15 -8.44
C ARG A 12 1.08 13.30 -6.92
N THR A 13 -0.06 13.07 -6.27
CA THR A 13 -0.16 13.13 -4.81
C THR A 13 0.65 12.02 -4.17
N ILE A 14 0.53 10.78 -4.65
CA ILE A 14 1.34 9.66 -4.15
C ILE A 14 2.84 9.92 -4.35
N LEU A 15 3.25 10.44 -5.51
CA LEU A 15 4.65 10.78 -5.77
C LEU A 15 5.16 11.90 -4.84
N ARG A 16 4.34 12.92 -4.57
CA ARG A 16 4.66 13.98 -3.60
C ARG A 16 4.80 13.40 -2.19
N THR A 17 3.88 12.52 -1.79
CA THR A 17 3.95 11.81 -0.50
C THR A 17 5.24 11.04 -0.39
N GLY A 18 5.62 10.24 -1.39
CA GLY A 18 6.91 9.52 -1.39
C GLY A 18 8.13 10.46 -1.27
N ARG A 19 8.05 11.67 -1.86
CA ARG A 19 9.11 12.69 -1.73
C ARG A 19 9.15 13.32 -0.34
N SER A 20 8.01 13.59 0.31
CA SER A 20 7.95 14.22 1.63
C SER A 20 7.83 13.21 2.79
N TRP A 21 7.93 11.92 2.50
CA TRP A 21 7.77 10.87 3.50
C TRP A 21 8.91 10.91 4.52
N GLN A 22 8.56 10.93 5.81
CA GLN A 22 9.48 11.04 6.95
C GLN A 22 10.03 9.67 7.40
N GLY A 23 10.28 8.77 6.46
CA GLY A 23 10.82 7.43 6.72
C GLY A 23 12.17 7.23 6.03
N PRO A 24 12.78 6.04 6.19
CA PRO A 24 14.01 5.65 5.50
C PRO A 24 13.92 5.83 3.98
N GLN A 25 15.07 5.94 3.32
CA GLN A 25 15.15 6.16 1.87
C GLN A 25 14.46 5.03 1.09
N GLU A 26 14.54 3.81 1.59
CA GLU A 26 13.95 2.60 1.05
C GLU A 26 12.42 2.71 0.98
N GLU A 27 11.78 3.28 2.00
CA GLU A 27 10.34 3.52 2.03
C GLU A 27 9.92 4.56 0.98
N ARG A 28 10.70 5.64 0.88
CA ARG A 28 10.48 6.72 -0.11
C ARG A 28 10.61 6.20 -1.54
N GLU A 29 11.55 5.30 -1.77
CA GLU A 29 11.75 4.60 -3.03
C GLU A 29 10.63 3.63 -3.32
N TYR A 30 10.25 2.82 -2.32
CA TYR A 30 9.14 1.88 -2.41
C TYR A 30 7.85 2.56 -2.87
N ILE A 31 7.43 3.65 -2.19
CA ILE A 31 6.22 4.41 -2.56
C ILE A 31 6.27 4.85 -4.03
N ARG A 32 7.42 5.37 -4.48
CA ARG A 32 7.59 5.88 -5.86
C ARG A 32 7.58 4.78 -6.90
N GLN A 33 8.23 3.65 -6.61
CA GLN A 33 8.32 2.50 -7.53
C GLN A 33 6.98 1.78 -7.63
N GLU A 34 6.34 1.50 -6.50
CA GLU A 34 5.01 0.89 -6.40
C GLU A 34 3.98 1.71 -7.17
N ALA A 35 3.92 3.03 -6.95
CA ALA A 35 3.00 3.90 -7.67
C ALA A 35 3.23 3.85 -9.19
N ARG A 36 4.48 3.85 -9.65
CA ARG A 36 4.80 3.73 -11.09
C ARG A 36 4.35 2.38 -11.65
N ALA A 37 4.60 1.30 -10.93
CA ALA A 37 4.25 -0.05 -11.34
C ALA A 37 2.73 -0.22 -11.45
N VAL A 38 1.99 0.13 -10.39
CA VAL A 38 0.52 -0.03 -10.31
C VAL A 38 -0.19 0.81 -11.37
N PHE A 39 0.19 2.09 -11.54
CA PHE A 39 -0.45 2.94 -12.55
C PHE A 39 -0.14 2.48 -13.99
N ARG A 40 1.07 1.94 -14.22
CA ARG A 40 1.44 1.38 -15.53
C ARG A 40 0.69 0.08 -15.82
N GLN A 41 0.53 -0.78 -14.82
CA GLN A 41 -0.23 -2.03 -14.95
C GLN A 41 -1.68 -1.77 -15.38
N HIS A 42 -2.31 -0.73 -14.84
CA HIS A 42 -3.71 -0.39 -15.11
C HIS A 42 -3.90 0.64 -16.24
N LYS A 43 -2.86 0.96 -17.02
CA LYS A 43 -2.91 2.03 -18.04
C LYS A 43 -3.93 1.80 -19.17
N HIS A 44 -4.39 0.55 -19.34
CA HIS A 44 -5.34 0.14 -20.37
C HIS A 44 -6.78 -0.01 -19.85
N LEU A 45 -7.05 0.31 -18.58
CA LEU A 45 -8.42 0.33 -18.06
C LEU A 45 -9.25 1.39 -18.82
N ALA A 46 -10.34 0.94 -19.42
CA ALA A 46 -11.25 1.78 -20.20
C ALA A 46 -12.63 1.93 -19.53
N SER A 47 -13.02 0.98 -18.68
CA SER A 47 -14.30 1.04 -17.97
C SER A 47 -14.28 2.18 -16.94
N PRO A 48 -15.24 3.13 -17.01
CA PRO A 48 -15.35 4.18 -16.00
C PRO A 48 -15.50 3.61 -14.59
N ALA A 49 -16.29 2.54 -14.41
CA ALA A 49 -16.52 1.92 -13.11
C ALA A 49 -15.23 1.32 -12.50
N GLU A 50 -14.41 0.65 -13.32
CA GLU A 50 -13.14 0.08 -12.87
C GLU A 50 -12.12 1.17 -12.52
N ILE A 51 -12.08 2.25 -13.29
CA ILE A 51 -11.22 3.40 -13.01
C ILE A 51 -11.62 4.04 -11.67
N GLU A 52 -12.92 4.20 -11.43
CA GLU A 52 -13.42 4.72 -10.15
C GLU A 52 -13.07 3.81 -8.97
N ALA A 53 -13.26 2.49 -9.11
CA ALA A 53 -12.89 1.53 -8.09
C ALA A 53 -11.39 1.62 -7.74
N LYS A 54 -10.52 1.69 -8.74
CA LYS A 54 -9.06 1.84 -8.53
C LYS A 54 -8.67 3.19 -7.93
N LEU A 55 -9.40 4.25 -8.27
CA LEU A 55 -9.21 5.57 -7.69
C LEU A 55 -9.58 5.62 -6.19
N VAL A 56 -10.64 4.90 -5.79
CA VAL A 56 -11.03 4.75 -4.38
C VAL A 56 -9.98 3.92 -3.65
N GLU A 57 -9.66 2.73 -4.16
CA GLU A 57 -8.65 1.83 -3.58
C GLU A 57 -7.30 2.55 -3.36
N GLY A 58 -6.83 3.32 -4.35
CA GLY A 58 -5.58 4.06 -4.25
C GLY A 58 -5.60 5.20 -3.23
N ARG A 59 -6.77 5.82 -2.98
CA ARG A 59 -6.94 6.84 -1.93
C ARG A 59 -6.96 6.21 -0.56
N ASP A 60 -7.73 5.15 -0.39
CA ASP A 60 -7.79 4.42 0.88
C ASP A 60 -6.41 3.90 1.28
N ARG A 61 -5.65 3.32 0.33
CA ARG A 61 -4.26 2.90 0.56
C ARG A 61 -3.36 4.06 0.98
N LEU A 62 -3.49 5.22 0.33
CA LEU A 62 -2.69 6.40 0.66
C LEU A 62 -3.04 6.93 2.07
N ASP A 63 -4.32 7.00 2.41
CA ASP A 63 -4.79 7.48 3.70
C ASP A 63 -4.33 6.56 4.84
N ILE A 64 -4.45 5.24 4.66
CA ILE A 64 -3.91 4.25 5.59
C ILE A 64 -2.40 4.44 5.74
N ALA A 65 -1.67 4.54 4.63
CA ALA A 65 -0.22 4.70 4.70
C ALA A 65 0.15 5.95 5.49
N VAL A 66 -0.43 7.11 5.17
CA VAL A 66 -0.13 8.38 5.85
C VAL A 66 -0.52 8.33 7.33
N HIS A 67 -1.70 7.83 7.66
CA HIS A 67 -2.21 7.78 9.03
C HIS A 67 -1.36 6.88 9.93
N TYR A 68 -1.00 5.69 9.45
CA TYR A 68 -0.24 4.71 10.25
C TYR A 68 1.27 4.79 10.05
N ARG A 69 1.75 5.65 9.14
CA ARG A 69 3.17 5.75 8.75
C ARG A 69 3.76 4.41 8.25
N ILE A 70 2.94 3.60 7.58
CA ILE A 70 3.34 2.29 7.03
C ILE A 70 3.15 2.31 5.51
N PRO A 71 4.23 2.33 4.71
CA PRO A 71 4.10 2.44 3.25
C PRO A 71 3.88 1.10 2.56
N TYR A 72 4.26 0.00 3.21
CA TYR A 72 4.19 -1.35 2.67
C TYR A 72 2.76 -1.91 2.74
N PRO A 73 2.39 -2.85 1.84
CA PRO A 73 1.14 -3.57 1.95
C PRO A 73 1.08 -4.28 3.30
N ARG A 74 -0.06 -4.16 3.99
CA ARG A 74 -0.32 -4.99 5.16
C ARG A 74 -0.37 -6.44 4.68
N MET A 75 0.42 -7.32 5.31
CA MET A 75 0.35 -8.75 5.06
C MET A 75 -1.07 -9.24 5.41
N GLN A 76 -1.85 -9.60 4.39
CA GLN A 76 -3.13 -10.26 4.60
C GLN A 76 -2.84 -11.74 4.80
N HIS A 77 -3.15 -12.26 5.99
CA HIS A 77 -3.09 -13.69 6.37
C HIS A 77 -1.70 -14.32 6.63
N ALA A 78 -0.81 -13.63 7.35
CA ALA A 78 0.17 -14.39 8.14
C ALA A 78 -0.58 -15.00 9.35
N PRO A 79 -0.64 -16.34 9.56
CA PRO A 79 -1.10 -16.88 10.83
C PRO A 79 -0.21 -16.30 11.92
N GLN A 80 -0.80 -15.48 12.76
CA GLN A 80 -0.10 -14.51 13.62
C GLN A 80 0.81 -15.20 14.64
N PHE A 81 0.61 -16.50 14.87
CA PHE A 81 1.41 -17.34 15.74
C PHE A 81 1.41 -18.77 15.17
N LYS A 82 2.58 -19.40 14.99
CA LYS A 82 2.63 -20.86 15.22
C LYS A 82 2.36 -21.02 16.70
N ARG A 83 1.31 -21.75 17.11
CA ARG A 83 1.20 -22.18 18.50
C ARG A 83 2.54 -22.83 18.87
N ARG A 84 3.28 -22.27 19.83
CA ARG A 84 4.34 -23.04 20.48
C ARG A 84 3.63 -24.21 21.16
N GLU A 85 3.80 -25.42 20.64
CA GLU A 85 3.45 -26.60 21.42
C GLU A 85 4.36 -26.60 22.64
N TYR A 86 3.78 -26.65 23.84
CA TYR A 86 4.52 -26.92 25.06
C TYR A 86 4.95 -28.39 25.04
N GLN A 87 5.93 -28.73 24.22
CA GLN A 87 6.69 -29.95 24.43
C GLN A 87 8.00 -29.53 25.11
N ASP A 88 8.23 -30.12 26.28
CA ASP A 88 9.46 -30.01 27.07
C ASP A 88 9.61 -28.77 27.97
N VAL A 89 8.57 -28.43 28.73
CA VAL A 89 8.81 -27.77 30.03
C VAL A 89 9.21 -28.85 31.02
N PRO A 90 10.45 -28.90 31.53
CA PRO A 90 10.82 -29.90 32.51
C PRO A 90 9.98 -29.69 33.77
N ILE A 91 9.23 -30.74 34.14
CA ILE A 91 8.54 -30.80 35.43
C ILE A 91 9.63 -30.85 36.49
N ILE A 92 9.80 -29.77 37.24
CA ILE A 92 10.68 -29.74 38.41
C ILE A 92 10.05 -30.70 39.43
N LYS A 93 10.74 -31.80 39.71
CA LYS A 93 10.38 -32.74 40.78
C LYS A 93 10.76 -32.20 42.14
#